data_AF-A0AB34KEH6-F1
#
_entry.id   AF-A0AB34KEH6-F1
#
_cell.length_a   1.000
_cell.length_b   1.000
_cell.length_c   1.000
_cell.angle_alpha   90.00
_cell.angle_beta   90.00
_cell.angle_gamma   90.00
#
_symmetry.space_group_name_H-M   'P 1'
#
loop_
_entity.id
_entity.type
_entity.pdbx_description
1 polymer ?
#
loop_
_entity_poly.entity_id
_entity_poly.type
_entity_poly.pdbx_seq_one_letter_code
_entity_poly.pdbx_strand_id
1 'polypeptide(L)'
;MRGLMHSLRRTAHFYHSRVNVLSPWYVRTSILPESAYEHVEAAGVEFATAEDGRQLLLRIVSDSRIQGRQLFLAPRKWAASGGLDLGIDDFEGDEFLQQVQREQLLGAPVEEGLFFEGRW
;
A
#
# COMPACT_ATOMS: atom_id res chain seq x y z
N MET A 1 -5.46 -6.53 3.55
CA MET A 1 -4.98 -5.45 2.67
C MET A 1 -4.29 -5.95 1.41
N ARG A 2 -3.26 -6.82 1.47
CA ARG A 2 -2.54 -7.28 0.28
C ARG A 2 -3.44 -7.94 -0.79
N GLY A 3 -4.38 -8.78 -0.39
CA GLY A 3 -5.36 -9.38 -1.33
C GLY A 3 -6.24 -8.34 -2.05
N LEU A 4 -6.73 -7.33 -1.33
CA LEU A 4 -7.50 -6.23 -1.94
C LEU A 4 -6.64 -5.41 -2.92
N MET A 5 -5.42 -5.08 -2.52
CA MET A 5 -4.48 -4.35 -3.38
C MET A 5 -4.16 -5.12 -4.66
N HIS A 6 -4.06 -6.44 -4.58
CA HIS A 6 -3.70 -7.29 -5.70
C HIS A 6 -4.61 -7.06 -6.92
N SER A 7 -5.93 -7.12 -6.73
CA SER A 7 -6.91 -6.93 -7.80
C SER A 7 -7.16 -5.46 -8.08
N LEU A 8 -7.42 -4.65 -7.04
CA LEU A 8 -7.90 -3.28 -7.21
C LEU A 8 -6.86 -2.38 -7.89
N ARG A 9 -5.56 -2.53 -7.58
CA ARG A 9 -4.52 -1.69 -8.20
C ARG A 9 -4.34 -1.96 -9.69
N ARG A 10 -4.69 -3.17 -10.13
CA ARG A 10 -4.59 -3.62 -11.52
C ARG A 10 -5.83 -3.27 -12.34
N THR A 11 -6.95 -2.95 -11.71
CA THR A 11 -8.20 -2.61 -12.43
C THR A 11 -8.64 -1.15 -12.27
N ALA A 12 -8.24 -0.46 -11.20
CA ALA A 12 -8.67 0.93 -10.97
C ALA A 12 -8.16 1.94 -12.02
N HIS A 13 -7.03 1.65 -12.68
CA HIS A 13 -6.45 2.55 -13.67
C HIS A 13 -7.33 2.72 -14.92
N PHE A 14 -8.20 1.74 -15.21
CA PHE A 14 -9.19 1.85 -16.27
C PHE A 14 -10.28 2.89 -15.98
N TYR A 15 -10.43 3.26 -14.71
CA TYR A 15 -11.31 4.34 -14.24
C TYR A 15 -10.51 5.61 -13.92
N HIS A 16 -9.34 5.77 -14.56
CA HIS A 16 -8.41 6.89 -14.35
C HIS A 16 -8.00 7.10 -12.88
N SER A 17 -8.09 6.03 -12.07
CA SER A 17 -7.83 6.09 -10.64
C SER A 17 -6.53 5.38 -10.31
N ARG A 18 -5.76 6.00 -9.40
CA ARG A 18 -4.57 5.39 -8.84
C ARG A 18 -4.86 4.79 -7.48
N VAL A 19 -4.28 3.62 -7.22
CA VAL A 19 -4.47 2.92 -5.95
C VAL A 19 -3.10 2.57 -5.40
N ASN A 20 -2.86 3.03 -4.18
CA ASN A 20 -1.65 2.79 -3.43
C ASN A 20 -2.05 2.49 -1.98
N VAL A 21 -1.19 1.82 -1.24
CA VAL A 21 -1.37 1.61 0.21
C VAL A 21 -0.26 2.29 0.96
N LEU A 22 -0.63 3.04 1.99
CA LEU A 22 0.29 3.49 3.03
C LEU A 22 0.15 2.53 4.22
N SER A 23 1.22 1.82 4.53
CA SER A 23 1.30 0.88 5.65
C SER A 23 2.07 1.54 6.80
N PRO A 24 1.39 2.03 7.84
CA PRO A 24 2.07 2.67 8.96
C PRO A 24 2.78 1.64 9.84
N TRP A 25 4.02 1.94 10.22
CA TRP A 25 4.63 1.42 11.45
C TRP A 25 3.89 1.95 12.68
N TYR A 26 4.37 1.67 13.89
CA TYR A 26 3.88 2.35 15.08
C TYR A 26 3.95 3.87 14.91
N VAL A 27 2.77 4.50 14.85
CA VAL A 27 2.56 5.94 14.80
C VAL A 27 1.68 6.29 15.99
N ARG A 28 2.09 7.27 16.79
CA ARG A 28 1.28 7.77 17.91
C ARG A 28 0.05 8.48 17.35
N THR A 29 -1.14 7.95 17.66
CA THR A 29 -2.45 8.47 17.26
C THR A 29 -3.42 8.44 18.45
N SER A 30 -4.62 9.01 18.31
CA SER A 30 -5.66 8.94 19.34
C SER A 30 -6.40 7.59 19.42
N ILE A 31 -6.03 6.59 18.62
CA ILE A 31 -6.69 5.28 18.58
C ILE A 31 -6.40 4.45 19.83
N LEU A 32 -5.20 4.58 20.40
CA LEU A 32 -4.74 3.84 21.58
C LEU A 32 -4.43 4.82 22.73
N PRO A 33 -4.55 4.37 24.00
CA PRO A 33 -4.14 5.17 25.15
C PRO A 33 -2.61 5.35 25.20
N GLU A 34 -2.16 6.41 25.86
CA GLU A 34 -0.74 6.78 25.95
C GLU A 34 0.13 5.67 26.55
N SER A 35 -0.37 4.96 27.57
CA SER A 35 0.33 3.85 28.21
C SER A 35 0.66 2.69 27.27
N ALA A 36 -0.13 2.48 26.22
CA ALA A 36 0.17 1.46 25.21
C ALA A 36 1.40 1.86 24.36
N TYR A 37 1.55 3.14 24.06
CA TYR A 37 2.71 3.64 23.33
C TYR A 37 3.96 3.67 24.19
N GLU A 38 3.85 4.09 25.46
CA GLU A 38 4.94 4.05 26.44
C GLU A 38 5.49 2.62 26.59
N HIS A 39 4.61 1.61 26.64
CA HIS A 39 5.03 0.20 26.68
C HIS A 39 5.87 -0.21 25.47
N VAL A 40 5.48 0.22 24.27
CA VAL A 40 6.19 -0.08 23.02
C VAL A 40 7.52 0.68 22.95
N GLU A 41 7.57 1.95 23.36
CA GLU A 41 8.83 2.71 23.46
C GLU A 41 9.80 2.11 24.47
N ALA A 42 9.31 1.65 25.63
CA ALA A 42 10.12 0.99 26.64
C ALA A 42 10.78 -0.31 26.13
N ALA A 43 10.22 -0.95 25.11
CA ALA A 43 10.81 -2.10 24.41
C ALA A 43 11.88 -1.70 23.38
N GLY A 44 12.21 -0.41 23.24
CA GLY A 44 13.20 0.11 22.29
C GLY A 44 12.65 0.32 20.87
N VAL A 45 11.33 0.33 20.70
CA VAL A 45 10.71 0.58 19.40
C VAL A 45 10.64 2.08 19.14
N GLU A 46 11.30 2.51 18.06
CA GLU A 46 11.18 3.87 17.54
C GLU A 46 9.91 4.00 16.70
N PHE A 47 9.20 5.10 16.87
CA PHE A 47 7.95 5.40 16.20
C PHE A 47 8.18 6.17 14.90
N ALA A 48 7.30 5.94 13.93
CA ALA A 48 7.15 6.84 12.81
C ALA A 48 6.30 8.05 13.23
N THR A 49 6.52 9.19 12.59
CA THR A 49 5.80 10.43 12.94
C THR A 49 4.61 10.66 12.00
N ALA A 50 3.57 11.34 12.50
CA ALA A 50 2.45 11.77 11.67
C ALA A 50 2.89 12.75 10.57
N GLU A 51 3.91 13.57 10.84
CA GLU A 51 4.49 14.49 9.86
C GLU A 51 5.14 13.72 8.70
N ASP A 52 5.93 12.69 9.00
CA ASP A 52 6.52 11.83 7.98
C ASP A 52 5.42 11.14 7.14
N GLY A 53 4.33 10.71 7.79
CA GLY A 53 3.15 10.16 7.10
C GLY A 53 2.49 11.16 6.16
N ARG A 54 2.37 12.43 6.57
CA ARG A 54 1.83 13.52 5.74
C ARG A 54 2.70 13.77 4.50
N GLN A 55 4.02 13.82 4.68
CA GLN A 55 4.97 14.01 3.58
C GLN A 55 4.90 12.84 2.59
N LEU A 56 4.82 11.60 3.10
CA LEU A 56 4.69 10.41 2.25
C LEU A 56 3.39 10.41 1.45
N LEU A 57 2.28 10.82 2.07
CA LEU A 57 0.99 10.97 1.37
C LEU A 57 1.07 12.03 0.26
N LEU A 58 1.63 13.20 0.55
CA LEU A 58 1.82 14.26 -0.45
C LEU A 58 2.65 13.74 -1.63
N ARG A 59 3.72 12.98 -1.37
CA ARG A 59 4.50 12.34 -2.44
C ARG A 59 3.67 11.41 -3.32
N ILE A 60 2.84 10.55 -2.73
CA ILE A 60 1.94 9.64 -3.49
C ILE A 60 0.98 10.44 -4.38
N VAL A 61 0.37 11.49 -3.83
CA VAL A 61 -0.65 12.27 -4.54
C VAL A 61 0.00 13.11 -5.65
N SER A 62 1.15 13.74 -5.40
CA SER A 62 1.83 14.63 -6.34
C SER A 62 2.60 13.91 -7.45
N ASP A 63 3.12 12.70 -7.21
CA ASP A 63 3.84 11.94 -8.24
C ASP A 63 2.92 10.89 -8.90
N SER A 64 2.48 11.20 -10.12
CA SER A 64 1.59 10.31 -10.91
C SER A 64 2.24 8.98 -11.29
N ARG A 65 3.58 8.86 -11.21
CA ARG A 65 4.30 7.62 -11.48
C ARG A 65 4.16 6.60 -10.35
N ILE A 66 3.74 7.02 -9.16
CA ILE A 66 3.50 6.11 -8.02
C ILE A 66 2.12 5.47 -8.19
N GLN A 67 2.09 4.23 -8.66
CA GLN A 67 0.86 3.48 -8.88
C GLN A 67 1.01 2.03 -8.43
N GLY A 68 0.00 1.52 -7.74
CA GLY A 68 -0.03 0.13 -7.30
C GLY A 68 1.05 -0.23 -6.28
N ARG A 69 1.56 0.75 -5.52
CA ARG A 69 2.62 0.54 -4.54
C ARG A 69 2.10 0.43 -3.11
N GLN A 70 2.73 -0.42 -2.32
CA GLN A 70 2.62 -0.46 -0.86
C GLN A 70 3.84 0.28 -0.25
N LEU A 71 3.62 1.52 0.16
CA LEU A 71 4.65 2.32 0.83
C LEU A 71 4.59 2.10 2.34
N PHE A 72 5.74 1.85 2.95
CA PHE A 72 5.90 1.69 4.38
C PHE A 72 6.30 3.02 5.03
N LEU A 73 5.44 3.54 5.90
CA LEU A 73 5.76 4.69 6.75
C LEU A 73 6.61 4.16 7.91
N ALA A 74 7.86 4.61 7.97
CA ALA A 74 8.90 4.01 8.79
C ALA A 74 9.53 5.05 9.74
N PRO A 75 10.05 4.61 10.90
CA PRO A 75 10.88 5.46 11.75
C PRO A 75 12.17 5.86 11.02
N ARG A 76 12.77 6.98 11.44
CA ARG A 76 13.88 7.60 10.72
C ARG A 76 15.15 6.76 10.73
N LYS A 77 15.31 5.86 11.70
CA LYS A 77 16.38 4.86 11.70
C LYS A 77 16.40 3.95 10.46
N TRP A 78 15.26 3.72 9.81
CA TRP A 78 15.17 2.87 8.61
C TRP A 78 14.99 3.69 7.33
N ALA A 79 14.33 4.85 7.42
CA ALA A 79 14.18 5.76 6.30
C ALA A 79 14.29 7.21 6.76
N ALA A 80 15.38 7.87 6.40
CA ALA A 80 15.59 9.29 6.71
C ALA A 80 14.46 10.20 6.17
N SER A 81 13.82 9.79 5.07
CA SER A 81 12.66 10.47 4.47
C SER A 81 11.31 10.14 5.12
N GLY A 82 11.29 9.31 6.17
CA GLY A 82 10.06 8.92 6.87
C GLY A 82 9.27 7.79 6.21
N GLY A 83 9.77 7.20 5.13
CA GLY A 83 9.13 6.05 4.50
C GLY A 83 9.88 5.53 3.29
N LEU A 84 9.56 4.30 2.89
CA LEU A 84 10.18 3.61 1.76
C LEU A 84 9.17 2.69 1.03
N ASP A 85 9.48 2.37 -0.22
CA ASP A 85 8.81 1.29 -0.96
C ASP A 85 9.50 -0.03 -0.62
N LEU A 86 8.73 -1.04 -0.19
CA LEU A 86 9.28 -2.35 0.16
C LEU A 86 9.46 -3.26 -1.07
N GLY A 87 8.85 -2.93 -2.21
CA GLY A 87 8.98 -3.72 -3.45
C GLY A 87 8.37 -5.11 -3.40
N ILE A 88 7.41 -5.36 -2.49
CA ILE A 88 6.85 -6.70 -2.23
C ILE A 88 5.51 -6.96 -2.95
N ASP A 89 5.10 -6.08 -3.87
CA ASP A 89 3.78 -6.13 -4.51
C ASP A 89 3.76 -6.85 -5.87
N ASP A 90 4.82 -6.72 -6.66
CA ASP A 90 4.89 -7.17 -8.07
C ASP A 90 5.75 -8.42 -8.29
N PHE A 91 6.37 -8.98 -7.23
CA PHE A 91 7.20 -10.20 -7.28
C PHE A 91 8.10 -10.26 -8.54
N GLU A 92 8.82 -9.17 -8.81
CA GLU A 92 9.74 -9.10 -9.93
C GLU A 92 10.78 -10.22 -9.83
N GLY A 93 10.92 -11.02 -10.88
CA GLY A 93 11.83 -12.18 -10.91
C GLY A 93 11.22 -13.53 -10.51
N ASP A 94 9.97 -13.57 -10.06
CA ASP A 94 9.24 -14.84 -9.82
C ASP A 94 8.20 -15.08 -10.93
N GLU A 95 8.58 -15.85 -11.95
CA GLU A 95 7.73 -16.12 -13.12
C GLU A 95 6.39 -16.75 -12.74
N PHE A 96 6.39 -17.66 -11.76
CA PHE A 96 5.19 -18.37 -11.30
C PHE A 96 4.22 -17.40 -10.64
N LEU A 97 4.69 -16.60 -9.67
CA LEU A 97 3.83 -15.61 -9.02
C LEU A 97 3.30 -14.61 -10.03
N GLN A 98 4.13 -14.13 -10.96
CA GLN A 98 3.68 -13.21 -12.01
C GLN A 98 2.62 -13.83 -12.93
N GLN A 99 2.75 -15.11 -13.30
CA GLN A 99 1.71 -15.81 -14.06
C GLN A 99 0.40 -15.85 -13.28
N VAL A 100 0.45 -16.21 -11.99
CA VAL A 100 -0.72 -16.17 -11.10
C VAL A 100 -1.34 -14.77 -11.06
N GLN A 101 -0.54 -13.69 -10.97
CA GLN A 101 -1.07 -12.32 -10.95
C GLN A 101 -1.77 -11.93 -12.26
N ARG A 102 -1.27 -12.41 -13.41
CA ARG A 102 -1.88 -12.16 -14.73
C ARG A 102 -3.19 -12.93 -14.89
N GLU A 103 -3.20 -14.21 -14.56
CA GLU A 103 -4.37 -15.07 -14.76
C GLU A 103 -5.56 -14.67 -13.89
N GLN A 104 -5.31 -14.08 -12.72
CA GLN A 104 -6.37 -13.54 -11.85
C GLN A 104 -7.20 -12.41 -12.48
N LEU A 105 -6.67 -11.72 -13.50
CA LEU A 105 -7.41 -10.68 -14.21
C LEU A 105 -8.29 -11.23 -15.33
N LEU A 106 -8.08 -12.49 -15.75
CA LEU A 106 -8.80 -13.06 -16.90
C LEU A 106 -10.30 -13.21 -16.66
N GLY A 107 -10.73 -13.40 -15.41
CA GLY A 107 -12.15 -13.55 -15.04
C GLY A 107 -12.92 -12.24 -14.86
N ALA A 108 -12.25 -11.10 -15.01
CA ALA A 108 -12.86 -9.78 -14.96
C ALA A 108 -12.14 -8.85 -15.97
N PRO A 109 -12.20 -9.19 -17.27
CA PRO A 109 -11.55 -8.40 -18.30
C PRO A 109 -12.22 -7.02 -18.34
N VAL A 110 -11.40 -6.03 -18.58
CA VAL A 110 -11.75 -4.64 -18.28
C VAL A 110 -12.71 -4.09 -19.31
N GLU A 111 -12.59 -4.62 -20.52
CA GLU A 111 -13.47 -4.35 -21.65
C GLU A 111 -14.93 -4.68 -21.33
N GLU A 112 -15.19 -5.54 -20.34
CA GLU A 112 -16.54 -5.88 -19.86
C GLU A 112 -17.10 -4.89 -18.82
N GLY A 113 -16.30 -3.90 -18.40
CA GLY A 113 -16.71 -2.87 -17.45
C GLY A 113 -16.81 -3.34 -15.99
N LEU A 114 -17.29 -2.45 -15.12
CA LEU A 114 -17.37 -2.68 -13.66
C LEU A 114 -18.50 -3.64 -13.25
N PHE A 115 -19.49 -3.82 -14.12
CA PHE A 115 -20.68 -4.62 -13.86
C PHE A 115 -20.80 -5.68 -14.95
N PHE A 116 -20.43 -6.91 -14.61
CA PHE A 116 -20.63 -8.05 -15.49
C PHE A 116 -22.14 -8.33 -15.65
N GLU A 117 -22.70 -8.13 -16.84
CA GLU A 117 -24.12 -8.41 -17.17
C GLU A 117 -24.37 -9.91 -17.48
N GLY A 118 -23.59 -10.80 -16.88
CA GLY A 118 -23.76 -12.25 -17.06
C GLY A 118 -25.00 -12.76 -16.35
N ARG A 119 -25.99 -13.20 -17.13
CA ARG A 119 -27.12 -14.00 -16.63
C ARG A 119 -26.58 -15.36 -16.18
N TRP A 120 -26.89 -15.72 -14.94
CA TRP A 120 -26.67 -17.05 -14.37
C TRP A 120 -27.52 -18.12 -15.06
#